data_AF-L0J5Y9-F1
#
_entry.id   AF-L0J5Y9-F1
#
_cell.length_a   1.000
_cell.length_b   1.000
_cell.length_c   1.000
_cell.angle_alpha   90.00
_cell.angle_beta   90.00
_cell.angle_gamma   90.00
#
_symmetry.space_group_name_H-M   'P 1'
#
loop_
_entity.id
_entity.type
_entity.pdbx_description
1 polymer ?
#
loop_
_entity_poly.entity_id
_entity_poly.type
_entity_poly.pdbx_seq_one_letter_code
_entity_poly.pdbx_strand_id
1 'polypeptide(L)'
;MGLATAHRQVRASNGVEVDEGIRDLLEALWRRGMVTEFSCQGHDGELAHICFACAYDAHRFTQCPGDFLITLGEYRAWVDFPAHLIGELTRYWSS
;
A
#
# COMPACT_ATOMS: atom_id res chain seq x y z
N MET A 1 8.46 17.34 -20.43
CA MET A 1 7.49 16.25 -20.29
C MET A 1 8.27 15.00 -19.92
N GLY A 2 8.37 14.69 -18.63
CA GLY A 2 8.98 13.44 -18.18
C GLY A 2 8.01 12.31 -18.49
N LEU A 3 8.46 11.29 -19.20
CA LEU A 3 7.72 10.04 -19.33
C LEU A 3 7.48 9.52 -17.91
N ALA A 4 6.22 9.48 -17.49
CA ALA A 4 5.83 8.69 -16.33
C ALA A 4 6.23 7.25 -16.67
N THR A 5 7.36 6.79 -16.15
CA THR A 5 7.78 5.41 -16.31
C THR A 5 6.76 4.60 -15.53
N ALA A 6 5.82 3.96 -16.22
CA ALA A 6 4.85 3.11 -15.57
C ALA A 6 5.59 2.04 -14.77
N HIS A 7 5.27 1.89 -13.49
CA HIS A 7 5.86 0.86 -12.65
C HIS A 7 5.56 -0.51 -13.25
N ARG A 8 6.54 -1.43 -13.17
CA ARG A 8 6.35 -2.80 -13.62
C ARG A 8 5.25 -3.45 -12.78
N GLN A 9 4.17 -3.89 -13.43
CA GLN A 9 3.13 -4.69 -12.79
C GLN A 9 3.57 -6.14 -12.67
N VAL A 10 3.16 -6.80 -11.60
CA VAL A 10 3.31 -8.24 -11.37
C VAL A 10 2.00 -8.81 -10.82
N ARG A 11 1.76 -10.09 -11.11
CA ARG A 11 0.59 -10.80 -10.61
C ARG A 11 0.85 -11.28 -9.18
N ALA A 12 0.00 -10.86 -8.24
CA ALA A 12 0.01 -11.34 -6.86
C ALA A 12 -0.70 -12.70 -6.73
N SER A 13 -0.59 -13.34 -5.57
CA SER A 13 -1.14 -14.67 -5.27
C SER A 13 -2.65 -14.79 -5.45
N ASN A 14 -3.41 -13.71 -5.27
CA ASN A 14 -4.86 -13.66 -5.51
C ASN A 14 -5.23 -13.36 -6.98
N GLY A 15 -4.25 -13.27 -7.89
CA GLY A 15 -4.45 -13.02 -9.31
C GLY A 15 -4.57 -11.54 -9.70
N VAL A 16 -4.53 -10.61 -8.75
CA VAL A 16 -4.57 -9.16 -9.00
C VAL A 16 -3.20 -8.68 -9.47
N GLU A 17 -3.17 -7.77 -10.45
CA GLU A 17 -1.96 -7.10 -10.92
C GLU A 17 -1.69 -5.85 -10.10
N VAL A 18 -0.46 -5.73 -9.59
CA VAL A 18 -0.02 -4.63 -8.71
C VAL A 18 1.41 -4.25 -9.05
N ASP A 19 1.81 -3.04 -8.64
CA ASP A 19 3.20 -2.57 -8.75
C ASP A 19 4.17 -3.55 -8.07
N GLU A 20 5.25 -3.94 -8.76
CA GLU A 20 6.26 -4.90 -8.27
C GLU A 20 6.83 -4.50 -6.91
N GLY A 21 7.06 -3.21 -6.68
CA GLY A 21 7.65 -2.69 -5.46
C GLY A 21 6.76 -2.82 -4.23
N ILE A 22 5.43 -2.78 -4.39
CA ILE A 22 4.47 -2.83 -3.25
C ILE A 22 3.79 -4.19 -3.09
N ARG A 23 3.97 -5.11 -4.06
CA ARG A 23 3.31 -6.44 -4.08
C ARG A 23 3.38 -7.15 -2.73
N ASP A 24 4.59 -7.31 -2.19
CA ASP A 24 4.81 -8.13 -0.98
C ASP A 24 4.15 -7.51 0.26
N LEU A 25 4.07 -6.17 0.33
CA LEU A 25 3.32 -5.46 1.36
C LEU A 25 1.83 -5.78 1.24
N LEU A 26 1.25 -5.66 0.03
CA LEU A 26 -0.17 -5.96 -0.18
C LEU A 26 -0.51 -7.41 0.18
N GLU A 27 0.33 -8.37 -0.20
CA GLU A 27 0.14 -9.77 0.17
C GLU A 27 0.22 -9.99 1.68
N ALA A 28 1.11 -9.28 2.37
CA ALA A 28 1.22 -9.30 3.82
C ALA A 28 -0.05 -8.78 4.53
N LEU A 29 -0.66 -7.72 3.99
CA LEU A 29 -1.93 -7.16 4.47
C LEU A 29 -3.12 -8.08 4.17
N TRP A 30 -3.21 -8.61 2.95
CA TRP A 30 -4.31 -9.50 2.55
C TRP A 30 -4.33 -10.80 3.36
N ARG A 31 -3.16 -11.36 3.69
CA ARG A 31 -3.05 -12.52 4.60
C ARG A 31 -3.62 -12.25 6.00
N ARG A 32 -3.77 -10.98 6.40
CA ARG A 32 -4.38 -10.54 7.67
C ARG A 32 -5.84 -10.11 7.53
N GLY A 33 -6.45 -10.36 6.36
CA GLY A 33 -7.84 -10.02 6.08
C GLY A 33 -8.08 -8.54 5.82
N MET A 34 -7.02 -7.74 5.62
CA MET A 34 -7.16 -6.31 5.34
C MET A 34 -7.39 -6.12 3.84
N VAL A 35 -8.54 -5.59 3.43
CA VAL A 35 -8.92 -5.52 2.01
C VAL A 35 -8.51 -4.18 1.41
N THR A 36 -7.81 -4.22 0.28
CA THR A 36 -7.39 -3.03 -0.49
C THR A 36 -8.03 -3.02 -1.88
N GLU A 37 -8.29 -1.83 -2.42
CA GLU A 37 -8.92 -1.67 -3.75
C GLU A 37 -7.99 -1.07 -4.80
N PHE A 38 -7.19 -0.07 -4.39
CA PHE A 38 -6.23 0.60 -5.27
C PHE A 38 -4.92 0.80 -4.52
N SER A 39 -3.79 0.73 -5.22
CA SER A 39 -2.48 0.96 -4.63
C SER A 39 -1.49 1.44 -5.67
N CYS A 40 -0.53 2.24 -5.23
CA CYS A 40 0.62 2.67 -6.03
C CYS A 40 1.87 2.62 -5.17
N GLN A 41 2.98 2.13 -5.71
CA GLN A 41 4.26 2.07 -5.01
C GLN A 41 4.94 3.44 -4.89
N GLY A 42 4.59 4.41 -5.74
CA GLY A 42 5.31 5.69 -5.85
C GLY A 42 6.77 5.54 -6.35
N HIS A 43 7.46 6.65 -6.51
CA HIS A 43 8.91 6.68 -6.79
C HIS A 43 9.75 7.04 -5.57
N ASP A 44 11.07 6.92 -5.71
CA ASP A 44 12.00 7.37 -4.68
C ASP A 44 11.83 8.88 -4.41
N GLY A 45 11.67 9.24 -3.14
CA GLY A 45 11.31 10.59 -2.71
C GLY A 45 9.82 10.95 -2.83
N GLU A 46 8.96 10.05 -3.32
CA GLU A 46 7.51 10.24 -3.41
C GLU A 46 6.75 9.38 -2.36
N LEU A 47 5.42 9.54 -2.35
CA LEU A 47 4.54 8.77 -1.49
C LEU A 47 4.07 7.50 -2.21
N ALA A 48 4.12 6.38 -1.50
CA ALA A 48 3.31 5.21 -1.79
C ALA A 48 1.90 5.41 -1.24
N HIS A 49 0.94 4.75 -1.86
CA HIS A 49 -0.47 4.95 -1.57
C HIS A 49 -1.22 3.62 -1.53
N ILE A 50 -2.08 3.44 -0.53
CA ILE A 50 -2.99 2.28 -0.42
C ILE A 50 -4.40 2.78 -0.10
N CYS A 51 -5.36 2.36 -0.90
CA CYS A 51 -6.79 2.52 -0.65
C CYS A 51 -7.34 1.24 0.00
N PHE A 52 -7.84 1.37 1.23
CA PHE A 52 -8.53 0.33 1.99
C PHE A 52 -10.03 0.41 1.77
N ALA A 53 -10.66 -0.77 1.66
CA ALA A 53 -12.12 -0.90 1.50
C ALA A 53 -12.91 -0.50 2.76
N CYS A 54 -12.24 -0.25 3.90
CA CYS A 54 -12.86 0.30 5.09
C CYS A 54 -11.86 1.11 5.94
N ALA A 55 -12.40 2.07 6.71
CA ALA A 55 -11.58 2.91 7.60
C ALA A 55 -10.91 2.13 8.74
N TYR A 56 -11.51 1.01 9.17
CA TYR A 56 -10.96 0.16 10.23
C TYR A 56 -9.61 -0.44 9.83
N ASP A 57 -9.49 -0.97 8.61
CA ASP A 57 -8.24 -1.54 8.12
C ASP A 57 -7.17 -0.47 7.91
N ALA A 58 -7.54 0.70 7.38
CA ALA A 58 -6.61 1.83 7.28
C ALA A 58 -6.09 2.25 8.66
N HIS A 59 -6.95 2.30 9.68
CA HIS A 59 -6.53 2.60 11.04
C HIS A 59 -5.60 1.51 11.62
N ARG A 60 -5.90 0.22 11.39
CA ARG A 60 -5.00 -0.87 11.79
C ARG A 60 -3.64 -0.76 11.11
N PHE A 61 -3.61 -0.41 9.82
CA PHE A 61 -2.38 -0.24 9.07
C PHE A 61 -1.46 0.80 9.70
N THR A 62 -2.01 1.90 10.20
CA THR A 62 -1.22 2.99 10.81
C THR A 62 -0.81 2.76 12.27
N GLN A 63 -1.10 1.60 12.84
CA GLN A 63 -0.60 1.24 14.18
C GLN A 63 0.86 0.78 14.18
N CYS A 64 1.46 0.56 13.01
CA CYS A 64 2.89 0.28 12.88
C CYS A 64 3.73 1.56 12.96
N PRO A 65 5.02 1.49 13.30
CA PRO A 65 5.90 2.66 13.26
C PRO A 65 6.01 3.26 11.85
N GLY A 66 5.81 4.57 11.71
CA GLY A 66 5.94 5.28 10.44
C GLY A 66 5.18 6.60 10.42
N ASP A 67 5.40 7.38 9.36
CA ASP A 67 4.66 8.61 9.07
C ASP A 67 3.58 8.32 8.02
N PHE A 68 2.33 8.55 8.41
CA PHE A 68 1.16 8.25 7.58
C PHE A 68 0.26 9.48 7.45
N LEU A 69 -0.19 9.75 6.23
CA LEU A 69 -1.33 10.64 5.98
C LEU A 69 -2.55 9.77 5.72
N ILE A 70 -3.61 9.97 6.49
CA ILE A 70 -4.87 9.24 6.33
C ILE A 70 -5.94 10.19 5.79
N THR A 71 -6.55 9.82 4.67
CA THR A 71 -7.74 10.50 4.14
C THR A 71 -8.94 9.55 4.24
N LEU A 72 -9.97 9.97 4.96
CA LEU A 72 -11.21 9.18 5.12
C LEU A 72 -12.26 9.64 4.12
N GLY A 73 -12.78 8.71 3.32
CA GLY A 73 -13.98 8.90 2.51
C GLY A 73 -15.22 8.29 3.14
N GLU A 74 -16.34 8.35 2.43
CA GLU A 74 -17.63 7.82 2.90
C GLU A 74 -17.61 6.30 3.10
N TYR A 75 -16.92 5.56 2.22
CA TYR A 75 -16.85 4.09 2.25
C TYR A 75 -15.43 3.53 2.20
N ARG A 76 -14.42 4.39 2.10
CA ARG A 76 -13.02 4.02 1.82
C ARG A 76 -12.08 4.85 2.66
N ALA A 77 -10.86 4.37 2.84
CA ALA A 77 -9.80 5.14 3.47
C ALA A 77 -8.50 4.99 2.69
N TRP A 78 -7.83 6.11 2.49
CA TRP A 78 -6.55 6.19 1.81
C TRP A 78 -5.45 6.44 2.82
N VAL A 79 -4.35 5.71 2.67
CA VAL A 79 -3.13 5.93 3.44
C VAL A 79 -1.98 6.21 2.49
N ASP A 80 -1.40 7.38 2.63
CA ASP A 80 -0.15 7.77 1.98
C ASP A 80 1.01 7.66 2.97
N PHE A 81 2.15 7.16 2.50
CA PHE A 81 3.37 7.03 3.29
C PHE A 81 4.60 7.10 2.39
N PRO A 82 5.79 7.49 2.91
CA PRO A 82 7.00 7.54 2.09
C PRO A 82 7.34 6.19 1.43
N ALA A 83 7.57 6.17 0.12
CA ALA A 83 7.78 4.95 -0.64
C ALA A 83 8.98 4.11 -0.14
N HIS A 84 10.00 4.76 0.43
CA HIS A 84 11.16 4.07 1.02
C HIS A 84 10.80 3.18 2.23
N LEU A 85 9.62 3.38 2.85
CA LEU A 85 9.15 2.57 3.98
C LEU A 85 8.54 1.23 3.54
N ILE A 86 8.23 1.01 2.25
CA ILE A 86 7.57 -0.23 1.79
C ILE A 86 8.27 -1.48 2.31
N GLY A 87 9.61 -1.52 2.24
CA GLY A 87 10.39 -2.67 2.69
C GLY A 87 10.32 -2.90 4.21
N GLU A 88 10.29 -1.85 5.02
CA GLU A 88 10.15 -1.97 6.48
C GLU A 88 8.73 -2.40 6.87
N LEU A 89 7.73 -1.77 6.26
CA LEU A 89 6.32 -2.11 6.47
C LEU A 89 6.03 -3.55 6.05
N THR A 90 6.63 -4.02 4.95
CA THR A 90 6.51 -5.42 4.52
C THR A 90 7.02 -6.38 5.60
N ARG A 91 8.14 -6.07 6.26
CA ARG A 91 8.68 -6.91 7.35
C ARG A 91 7.75 -6.89 8.57
N TYR A 92 7.32 -5.71 9.00
CA TYR A 92 6.39 -5.56 10.12
C TYR A 92 5.10 -6.35 9.91
N TRP A 93 4.51 -6.22 8.72
CA TRP A 93 3.28 -6.90 8.37
C TRP A 93 3.50 -8.34 7.91
N SER A 94 4.71 -8.88 7.91
CA SER A 94 4.95 -10.30 7.59
C SER A 94 5.16 -11.19 8.82
N SER A 95 5.50 -10.61 9.98
CA SER A 95 5.63 -11.32 11.27
C SER A 95 4.29 -11.66 11.90
#